data_AF-A0A352AB57-F1
#
_entry.id   AF-A0A352AB57-F1
#
_cell.length_a   1.000
_cell.length_b   1.000
_cell.length_c   1.000
_cell.angle_alpha   90.00
_cell.angle_beta   90.00
_cell.angle_gamma   90.00
#
_symmetry.space_group_name_H-M   'P 1'
#
loop_
_entity.id
_entity.type
_entity.pdbx_description
1 polymer ?
#
loop_
_entity_poly.entity_id
_entity_poly.type
_entity_poly.pdbx_seq_one_letter_code
_entity_poly.pdbx_strand_id
1 'polypeptide(L)' 'MLERDDYLRFRLPEALKERFKLYCYLKGITMSDTVREMIEEVLKNEDLEKLLQEKLLQEKQRENSRDENE' A
#
# COMPACT_ATOMS: atom_id res chain seq x y z
N MET A 1 15.43 -10.97 10.45
CA MET A 1 14.07 -10.71 10.94
C MET A 1 13.13 -11.27 9.88
N LEU A 2 12.32 -12.28 10.18
CA LEU A 2 11.27 -12.71 9.27
C LEU A 2 10.26 -11.55 9.21
N GLU A 3 10.17 -10.87 8.08
CA GLU A 3 9.20 -9.81 7.85
C GLU A 3 7.81 -10.39 8.15
N ARG A 4 7.05 -9.71 9.03
CA ARG A 4 5.65 -10.10 9.27
C ARG A 4 4.89 -9.75 8.00
N ASP A 5 4.44 -10.75 7.27
CA ASP A 5 3.53 -10.56 6.15
C ASP A 5 2.19 -10.05 6.67
N ASP A 6 1.99 -8.74 6.63
CA ASP A 6 0.70 -8.11 6.89
C ASP A 6 -0.20 -8.21 5.65
N TYR A 7 -1.48 -8.50 5.85
CA TYR A 7 -2.46 -8.62 4.77
C TYR A 7 -3.31 -7.36 4.63
N LEU A 8 -3.51 -6.91 3.39
CA LEU A 8 -4.41 -5.81 3.04
C LEU A 8 -5.75 -6.35 2.52
N ARG A 9 -6.86 -5.78 3.00
CA ARG A 9 -8.21 -6.08 2.48
C ARG A 9 -8.77 -4.86 1.76
N PHE A 10 -9.06 -5.02 0.47
CA PHE A 10 -9.67 -3.98 -0.36
C PHE A 10 -11.15 -4.26 -0.61
N ARG A 11 -11.97 -3.21 -0.56
CA ARG A 11 -13.33 -3.24 -1.10
C ARG A 11 -13.30 -2.64 -2.50
N LEU A 12 -13.70 -3.43 -3.48
CA LEU A 12 -13.77 -3.02 -4.88
C LEU A 12 -15.18 -3.29 -5.41
N PRO A 13 -15.69 -2.46 -6.33
CA PRO A 13 -16.88 -2.81 -7.09
C PRO A 13 -16.71 -4.17 -7.77
N GLU A 14 -17.76 -5.00 -7.75
CA GLU A 14 -17.71 -6.37 -8.27
C GLU A 14 -17.26 -6.42 -9.73
N ALA A 15 -17.83 -5.54 -10.57
CA ALA A 15 -17.46 -5.45 -11.99
C ALA A 15 -15.97 -5.14 -12.20
N LEU A 16 -15.36 -4.33 -11.33
CA LEU A 16 -13.93 -4.00 -11.41
C LEU A 16 -13.09 -5.20 -10.98
N LYS A 17 -13.47 -5.86 -9.88
CA LYS A 17 -12.79 -7.05 -9.37
C LYS A 17 -12.77 -8.17 -10.40
N GLU A 18 -13.89 -8.46 -11.05
CA GLU A 18 -13.98 -9.55 -12.04
C GLU A 18 -13.14 -9.26 -13.29
N ARG A 19 -13.15 -8.01 -13.79
CA ARG A 19 -12.28 -7.60 -14.90
C ARG A 19 -10.80 -7.74 -14.55
N PHE A 20 -10.42 -7.28 -13.35
CA PHE A 20 -9.03 -7.38 -12.89
C PHE A 20 -8.58 -8.83 -12.69
N LYS A 21 -9.45 -9.68 -12.12
CA LYS A 21 -9.20 -11.11 -11.97
C LYS A 21 -8.98 -11.79 -13.33
N LEU A 22 -9.81 -11.48 -14.33
CA LEU A 22 -9.66 -12.02 -15.68
C LEU A 22 -8.33 -11.57 -16.32
N TYR A 23 -7.96 -10.30 -16.15
CA TYR A 23 -6.67 -9.79 -16.60
C TYR A 23 -5.49 -10.55 -15.99
N CYS A 24 -5.47 -10.74 -14.67
CA CYS A 24 -4.42 -11.50 -13.98
C CYS A 24 -4.38 -12.95 -14.46
N TYR A 25 -5.54 -13.58 -14.64
CA TYR A 25 -5.66 -14.94 -15.16
C TYR A 25 -5.04 -15.09 -16.56
N LEU A 26 -5.38 -14.19 -17.49
CA LEU A 26 -4.84 -14.21 -18.85
C LEU A 26 -3.32 -14.02 -18.90
N LYS A 27 -2.75 -13.31 -17.92
CA LYS A 27 -1.31 -13.10 -17.78
C LYS A 27 -0.60 -14.22 -16.99
N GLY A 28 -1.33 -15.14 -16.37
CA GLY A 28 -0.74 -16.20 -15.54
C GLY A 28 -0.10 -15.68 -14.24
N ILE A 29 -0.57 -14.54 -13.72
CA ILE A 29 -0.06 -13.90 -12.50
C ILE A 29 -1.15 -13.83 -11.42
N THR A 30 -0.77 -13.69 -10.15
CA THR A 30 -1.77 -13.50 -9.09
C THR A 30 -2.19 -12.04 -8.96
N MET A 31 -3.41 -11.80 -8.45
CA MET A 31 -3.87 -10.45 -8.13
C MET A 31 -2.95 -9.77 -7.11
N SER A 32 -2.46 -10.53 -6.12
CA SER A 32 -1.56 -10.02 -5.09
C SER A 32 -0.22 -9.59 -5.66
N ASP A 33 0.36 -10.35 -6.59
CA ASP A 33 1.62 -9.98 -7.24
C ASP A 33 1.46 -8.70 -8.06
N THR A 34 0.35 -8.60 -8.80
CA THR A 34 0.05 -7.38 -9.59
C THR A 34 -0.09 -6.16 -8.69
N VAL A 35 -0.82 -6.28 -7.57
CA VAL A 35 -0.97 -5.16 -6.61
C VAL A 35 0.36 -4.84 -5.93
N ARG A 36 1.17 -5.83 -5.58
CA ARG A 36 2.51 -5.63 -5.00
C ARG A 36 3.39 -4.83 -5.97
N GLU A 37 3.47 -5.25 -7.23
CA GLU A 37 4.25 -4.55 -8.25
C GLU A 37 3.78 -3.10 -8.45
N MET A 38 2.47 -2.87 -8.49
CA MET A 38 1.91 -1.52 -8.59
C MET A 38 2.28 -0.66 -7.37
N ILE A 39 2.26 -1.21 -6.16
CA ILE A 39 2.69 -0.49 -4.95
C ILE A 39 4.18 -0.15 -5.04
N GLU A 40 5.03 -1.11 -5.40
CA GLU A 40 6.47 -0.89 -5.54
C GLU A 40 6.80 0.14 -6.62
N GLU A 41 6.09 0.12 -7.75
CA GLU A 41 6.27 1.10 -8.83
C GLU A 41 5.91 2.52 -8.38
N VAL A 42 4.82 2.68 -7.64
CA VAL A 42 4.44 3.97 -7.05
C VAL A 42 5.52 4.46 -6.08
N LEU A 43 6.04 3.56 -5.23
CA LEU A 43 7.04 3.91 -4.22
C LEU A 43 8.45 4.17 -4.79
N LYS A 44 8.78 3.68 -6.00
CA LYS A 44 10.06 3.98 -6.67
C LYS A 44 10.24 5.43 -7.10
N ASN A 45 9.20 6.25 -7.02
CA ASN A 45 9.30 7.67 -7.31
C ASN A 45 9.99 8.40 -6.14
N GLU A 46 11.27 8.76 -6.31
CA GLU A 46 12.10 9.38 -5.26
C GLU A 46 11.50 10.66 -4.66
N ASP A 47 10.76 11.44 -5.46
CA ASP A 47 10.07 12.65 -4.97
C ASP A 47 8.85 12.31 -4.10
N LEU A 48 8.15 11.22 -4.43
CA LEU A 48 7.04 10.72 -3.62
C LEU A 48 7.55 10.08 -2.31
N GLU A 49 8.67 9.35 -2.36
CA GLU A 49 9.27 8.74 -1.18
C GLU A 49 9.64 9.80 -0.13
N LYS A 50 10.25 10.92 -0.56
CA LYS A 50 10.54 12.06 0.33
C LYS A 50 9.28 12.66 0.95
N LEU A 51 8.23 12.88 0.15
CA LEU A 51 6.95 13.39 0.64
C LEU A 51 6.28 12.45 1.65
N LEU A 52 6.35 11.13 1.43
CA LEU A 52 5.82 10.12 2.34
C LEU A 52 6.60 10.08 3.66
N GLN A 53 7.94 10.13 3.60
CA GLN A 53 8.80 10.20 4.78
C GLN A 53 8.49 11.43 5.64
N GLU A 54 8.36 12.61 5.03
CA GLU A 54 8.01 13.85 5.74
C GLU A 54 6.62 13.76 6.40
N LYS A 55 5.64 13.17 5.72
CA LYS A 55 4.29 12.98 6.27
C LYS A 55 4.25 12.00 7.43
N LEU A 56 4.95 10.88 7.32
CA LEU A 56 5.07 9.91 8.42
C LEU A 56 5.72 10.53 9.66
N LEU A 57 6.74 11.38 9.47
CA LEU A 57 7.39 12.08 10.57
C LEU A 57 6.43 13.07 11.26
N GLN A 58 5.62 13.80 10.49
CA GLN A 58 4.60 14.71 11.02
C GLN A 58 3.52 13.98 11.83
N GLU A 59 3.03 12.84 11.34
CA GLU A 59 2.00 12.06 12.05
C GLU A 59 2.55 11.45 13.35
N LYS A 60 3.79 10.93 13.36
CA LYS A 60 4.46 10.48 14.59
C LYS A 60 4.64 11.60 15.62
N GLN A 61 4.99 12.81 15.17
CA GLN A 61 5.11 13.96 16.07
C GLN A 61 3.74 14.34 16.67
N ARG A 62 2.66 14.26 15.89
CA ARG A 62 1.30 14.52 16.37
C ARG A 62 0.80 13.48 17.36
N GLU A 63 1.13 12.20 17.17
CA GLU A 63 0.81 11.15 18.13
C GLU A 63 1.53 11.40 19.47
N ASN A 64 2.83 11.67 19.44
CA ASN A 64 3.59 12.00 20.67
C ASN A 64 3.06 13.24 21.40
N SER A 65 2.65 14.30 20.69
CA SER A 65 2.08 15.51 21.33
C SER A 65 0.69 15.31 21.92
N ARG A 66 -0.04 14.25 21.52
CA ARG A 66 -1.32 13.88 22.13
C ARG A 66 -1.12 13.06 23.41
N ASP A 67 -0.16 12.15 23.41
CA ASP A 67 0.17 11.32 24.57
C ASP A 67 0.83 12.11 25.72
N GLU A 68 1.46 13.27 25.45
CA GLU A 68 2.03 14.14 26.49
C GLU A 68 1.00 15.05 27.22
N ASN A 69 -0.26 15.07 26.78
CA ASN A 69 -1.33 15.91 27.34
C ASN A 69 -2.48 15.12 28.02
N GLU A 70 -2.34 13.80 28.18
CA GLU A 70 -3.19 12.95 29.05
C GLU A 70 -2.46 12.56 30.34
#